data_AF-A0A963DZU5-F1
#
_entry.id   AF-A0A963DZU5-F1
#
_cell.length_a   1.000
_cell.length_b   1.000
_cell.length_c   1.000
_cell.angle_alpha   90.00
_cell.angle_beta   90.00
_cell.angle_gamma   90.00
#
_symmetry.space_group_name_H-M   'P 1'
#
loop_
_entity.id
_entity.type
_entity.pdbx_description
1 polymer ?
#
loop_
_entity_poly.entity_id
_entity_poly.type
_entity_poly.pdbx_seq_one_letter_code
_entity_poly.pdbx_strand_id
1 'polypeptide(L)'
;MNPISDDAFFVPSSVRAAVSIRNATEDSRIAETVIERMVASEPMVAAALLRLANSAAYRRAEPADSVSQAIMMLGMGEVRAVASQIAMLQLVRGIRGRAARMVAESLLLHSISISLFAEELARASPDLDRGRVGTLGLFHEMPTFHLLAGSNQNPDQFATLEAIDAVAKSRRLRSHEMLMQDLGLPSLAVPRIDEMALVDRAHAYVTHPNPLSMHPDEAGDRSGISPERIVMLQAGAEAAYVTLVEGPIPHEVSEAAAESGPVPIAYAPGDQIEAESDDPRPPPRKGLLHRLQSLLVDIFTGD
;
A
#
# COMPACT_ATOMS: atom_id res chain seq x y z
N MET A 1 -0.52 22.16 -29.66
CA MET A 1 -0.77 21.48 -28.38
C MET A 1 -1.29 22.53 -27.42
N ASN A 2 -2.54 22.44 -26.99
CA ASN A 2 -3.03 23.31 -25.92
C ASN A 2 -2.27 22.97 -24.64
N PRO A 3 -1.69 23.95 -23.92
CA PRO A 3 -1.25 23.70 -22.56
C PRO A 3 -2.50 23.33 -21.75
N ILE A 4 -2.52 22.14 -21.18
CA ILE A 4 -3.52 21.73 -20.19
C ILE A 4 -3.51 22.83 -19.13
N SER A 5 -4.65 23.48 -18.92
CA SER A 5 -4.85 24.45 -17.83
C SER A 5 -4.43 23.85 -16.50
N ASP A 6 -4.20 24.68 -15.49
CA ASP A 6 -4.08 24.26 -14.09
C ASP A 6 -5.40 23.58 -13.65
N ASP A 7 -5.69 22.39 -14.17
CA ASP A 7 -6.92 21.66 -13.95
C ASP A 7 -6.92 21.26 -12.49
N ALA A 8 -7.80 21.95 -11.75
CA ALA A 8 -8.02 21.77 -10.33
C ALA A 8 -8.12 20.28 -10.00
N PHE A 9 -7.12 19.82 -9.26
CA PHE A 9 -7.06 18.48 -8.71
C PHE A 9 -8.36 18.17 -7.95
N PHE A 10 -9.09 17.15 -8.41
CA PHE A 10 -10.25 16.65 -7.70
C PHE A 10 -9.83 15.49 -6.79
N VAL A 11 -9.73 15.76 -5.48
CA VAL A 11 -9.71 14.70 -4.46
C VAL A 11 -11.13 14.14 -4.32
N PRO A 12 -11.36 12.83 -4.49
CA PRO A 12 -12.62 12.21 -4.11
C PRO A 12 -12.96 12.46 -2.64
N SER A 13 -14.22 12.72 -2.31
CA SER A 13 -14.64 12.96 -0.93
C SER A 13 -14.28 11.82 0.03
N SER A 14 -14.24 10.57 -0.46
CA SER A 14 -13.80 9.40 0.30
C SER A 14 -12.32 9.48 0.72
N VAL A 15 -11.44 9.99 -0.16
CA VAL A 15 -10.03 10.23 0.18
C VAL A 15 -9.94 11.30 1.27
N ARG A 16 -10.71 12.39 1.15
CA ARG A 16 -10.74 13.45 2.19
C ARG A 16 -11.26 12.91 3.52
N ALA A 17 -12.28 12.06 3.52
CA ALA A 17 -12.82 11.44 4.72
C ALA A 17 -11.77 10.55 5.41
N ALA A 18 -11.09 9.69 4.64
CA ALA A 18 -10.02 8.84 5.15
C ALA A 18 -8.84 9.66 5.71
N VAL A 19 -8.40 10.71 5.01
CA VAL A 19 -7.36 11.63 5.53
C VAL A 19 -7.84 12.40 6.76
N SER A 20 -9.11 12.77 6.84
CA SER A 20 -9.67 13.43 8.02
C SER A 20 -9.65 12.52 9.25
N ILE A 21 -9.97 11.23 9.08
CA ILE A 21 -9.83 10.22 10.15
C ILE A 21 -8.37 10.14 10.60
N ARG A 22 -7.43 10.02 9.66
CA ARG A 22 -5.99 10.02 9.95
C ARG A 22 -5.57 11.26 10.75
N ASN A 23 -5.97 12.45 10.32
CA ASN A 23 -5.58 13.68 11.01
C ASN A 23 -6.17 13.75 12.42
N ALA A 24 -7.38 13.21 12.59
CA ALA A 24 -8.02 13.16 13.90
C ALA A 24 -7.29 12.26 14.90
N THR A 25 -6.59 11.21 14.45
CA THR A 25 -5.79 10.36 15.35
C THR A 25 -4.47 10.99 15.78
N GLU A 26 -4.03 12.07 15.14
CA GLU A 26 -2.83 12.82 15.54
C GLU A 26 -3.14 14.00 16.47
N ASP A 27 -4.40 14.42 16.56
CA ASP A 27 -4.83 15.52 17.41
C ASP A 27 -5.30 15.00 18.78
N SER A 28 -4.44 15.14 19.79
CA SER A 28 -4.71 14.72 21.17
C SER A 28 -5.89 15.44 21.84
N ARG A 29 -6.44 16.49 21.22
CA ARG A 29 -7.62 17.21 21.70
C ARG A 29 -8.94 16.56 21.25
N ILE A 30 -8.89 15.67 20.26
CA ILE A 30 -10.07 15.00 19.74
C ILE A 30 -10.34 13.75 20.59
N ALA A 31 -11.57 13.64 21.11
CA ALA A 31 -11.98 12.48 21.88
C ALA A 31 -12.04 11.22 20.99
N GLU A 32 -11.62 10.07 21.53
CA GLU A 32 -11.63 8.80 20.78
C GLU A 32 -13.02 8.44 20.24
N THR A 33 -14.08 8.77 20.96
CA THR A 33 -15.47 8.55 20.50
C THR A 33 -15.83 9.34 19.25
N VAL A 34 -15.16 10.48 19.00
CA VAL A 34 -15.32 11.24 17.76
C VAL A 34 -14.66 10.49 16.61
N ILE A 35 -13.44 9.99 16.81
CA ILE A 35 -12.70 9.19 15.83
C ILE A 35 -13.49 7.93 15.49
N GLU A 36 -14.05 7.24 16.49
CA GLU A 36 -14.90 6.06 16.29
C GLU A 36 -16.09 6.37 15.37
N ARG A 37 -16.79 7.49 15.58
CA ARG A 37 -17.89 7.91 14.71
C ARG A 37 -17.43 8.28 13.30
N MET A 38 -16.28 8.91 13.16
CA MET A 38 -15.70 9.23 11.86
C MET A 38 -15.37 7.95 11.09
N VAL A 39 -14.73 6.98 11.74
CA VAL A 39 -14.44 5.66 11.18
C VAL A 39 -15.73 4.94 10.80
N ALA A 40 -16.73 4.89 11.69
CA ALA A 40 -18.02 4.27 11.39
C ALA A 40 -18.76 4.91 10.20
N SER A 41 -18.47 6.18 9.90
CA SER A 41 -19.03 6.93 8.78
C SER A 41 -18.26 6.74 7.46
N GLU A 42 -17.06 6.14 7.50
CA GLU A 42 -16.25 5.80 6.32
C GLU A 42 -16.18 4.26 6.21
N PRO A 43 -17.06 3.64 5.40
CA PRO A 43 -17.23 2.18 5.40
C PRO A 43 -15.98 1.39 5.03
N MET A 44 -15.08 1.96 4.22
CA MET A 44 -13.88 1.25 3.80
C MET A 44 -12.81 1.22 4.88
N VAL A 45 -12.64 2.31 5.64
CA VAL A 45 -11.79 2.33 6.84
C VAL A 45 -12.36 1.39 7.90
N ALA A 46 -13.67 1.47 8.20
CA ALA A 46 -14.30 0.58 9.18
C ALA A 46 -14.14 -0.90 8.82
N ALA A 47 -14.41 -1.27 7.56
CA ALA A 47 -14.30 -2.66 7.12
C ALA A 47 -12.84 -3.15 7.12
N ALA A 48 -11.88 -2.30 6.73
CA ALA A 48 -10.46 -2.66 6.77
C ALA A 48 -9.96 -2.87 8.21
N LEU A 49 -10.39 -2.03 9.17
CA LEU A 49 -10.05 -2.19 10.58
C LEU A 49 -10.63 -3.49 11.16
N LEU A 50 -11.89 -3.80 10.88
CA LEU A 50 -12.49 -5.06 11.32
C LEU A 50 -11.77 -6.27 10.73
N ARG A 51 -11.38 -6.23 9.45
CA ARG A 51 -10.60 -7.31 8.82
C ARG A 51 -9.22 -7.45 9.46
N LEU A 52 -8.53 -6.34 9.71
CA LEU A 52 -7.21 -6.34 10.33
C LEU A 52 -7.27 -6.87 11.77
N ALA A 53 -8.23 -6.41 12.57
CA ALA A 53 -8.44 -6.88 13.96
C ALA A 53 -8.73 -8.39 14.03
N ASN A 54 -9.40 -8.94 13.02
CA ASN A 54 -9.75 -10.36 12.94
C ASN A 54 -8.74 -11.23 12.16
N SER A 55 -7.68 -10.62 11.63
CA SER A 55 -6.60 -11.29 10.92
C SER A 55 -5.82 -12.23 11.85
N ALA A 56 -5.12 -13.21 11.27
CA ALA A 56 -4.30 -14.15 12.05
C ALA A 56 -3.23 -13.46 12.91
N ALA A 57 -2.82 -12.24 12.55
CA ALA A 57 -1.83 -11.45 13.29
C ALA A 57 -2.38 -10.87 14.61
N TYR A 58 -3.69 -10.57 14.67
CA TYR A 58 -4.32 -9.86 15.80
C TYR A 58 -5.41 -10.67 16.53
N ARG A 59 -5.81 -11.82 15.98
CA ARG A 59 -6.93 -12.63 16.50
C ARG A 59 -6.72 -13.03 17.97
N ARG A 60 -7.71 -12.69 18.81
CA ARG A 60 -7.89 -13.19 20.19
C ARG A 60 -8.94 -14.30 20.26
N ALA A 61 -9.27 -14.76 21.47
CA ALA A 61 -10.32 -15.75 21.70
C ALA A 61 -11.69 -15.34 21.13
N GLU A 62 -12.01 -14.03 21.15
CA GLU A 62 -13.24 -13.47 20.59
C GLU A 62 -12.92 -12.52 19.42
N PRO A 63 -13.62 -12.65 18.26
CA PRO A 63 -13.49 -11.73 17.13
C PRO A 63 -14.05 -10.32 17.45
N ALA A 64 -13.45 -9.30 16.86
CA ALA A 64 -14.01 -7.95 16.88
C ALA A 64 -15.25 -7.87 15.99
N ASP A 65 -16.37 -7.42 16.54
CA ASP A 65 -17.67 -7.28 15.86
C ASP A 65 -18.08 -5.81 15.63
N SER A 66 -17.32 -4.87 16.17
CA SER A 66 -17.62 -3.44 16.13
C SER A 66 -16.36 -2.60 15.93
N VAL A 67 -16.54 -1.39 15.39
CA VAL A 67 -15.44 -0.43 15.20
C VAL A 67 -14.75 -0.12 16.52
N SER A 68 -15.52 0.07 17.60
CA SER A 68 -14.98 0.31 18.94
C SER A 68 -14.04 -0.82 19.41
N GLN A 69 -14.47 -2.08 19.27
CA GLN A 69 -13.63 -3.23 19.61
C GLN A 69 -12.38 -3.31 18.73
N ALA A 70 -12.50 -3.08 17.42
CA ALA A 70 -11.36 -3.08 16.51
C ALA A 70 -10.34 -1.99 16.87
N ILE A 71 -10.79 -0.77 17.17
CA ILE A 71 -9.94 0.34 17.60
C ILE A 71 -9.25 0.00 18.93
N MET A 72 -9.97 -0.57 19.90
CA MET A 72 -9.40 -0.97 21.19
C MET A 72 -8.32 -2.06 21.04
N MET A 73 -8.50 -2.99 20.09
CA MET A 73 -7.54 -4.07 19.83
C MET A 73 -6.29 -3.59 19.08
N LEU A 74 -6.48 -2.71 18.08
CA LEU A 74 -5.41 -2.27 17.17
C LEU A 74 -4.67 -1.03 17.68
N GLY A 75 -5.38 -0.12 18.35
CA GLY A 75 -4.88 1.17 18.79
C GLY A 75 -4.90 2.25 17.68
N MET A 76 -4.73 3.51 18.09
CA MET A 76 -4.84 4.68 17.18
C MET A 76 -3.75 4.74 16.11
N GLY A 77 -2.58 4.15 16.36
CA GLY A 77 -1.52 4.06 15.37
C GLY A 77 -1.95 3.27 14.13
N GLU A 78 -2.62 2.12 14.34
CA GLU A 78 -3.15 1.30 13.26
C GLU A 78 -4.36 1.96 12.58
N VAL A 79 -5.22 2.67 13.34
CA VAL A 79 -6.29 3.48 12.75
C VAL A 79 -5.72 4.52 11.78
N ARG A 80 -4.64 5.20 12.17
CA ARG A 80 -3.93 6.15 11.31
C ARG A 80 -3.36 5.49 10.06
N ALA A 81 -2.71 4.35 10.22
CA ALA A 81 -2.10 3.61 9.11
C ALA A 81 -3.16 3.13 8.11
N VAL A 82 -4.21 2.46 8.58
CA VAL A 82 -5.31 1.97 7.74
C VAL A 82 -6.04 3.12 7.05
N ALA A 83 -6.34 4.22 7.75
CA ALA A 83 -6.98 5.38 7.13
C ALA A 83 -6.12 5.98 6.02
N SER A 84 -4.80 6.06 6.22
CA SER A 84 -3.85 6.54 5.19
C SER A 84 -3.79 5.59 3.98
N GLN A 85 -3.76 4.28 4.22
CA GLN A 85 -3.75 3.27 3.16
C GLN A 85 -5.05 3.25 2.36
N ILE A 86 -6.20 3.41 3.03
CA ILE A 86 -7.50 3.53 2.36
C ILE A 86 -7.58 4.79 1.51
N ALA A 87 -7.01 5.92 1.97
CA ALA A 87 -6.91 7.13 1.15
C ALA A 87 -6.17 6.87 -0.18
N MET A 88 -5.05 6.14 -0.14
CA MET A 88 -4.31 5.74 -1.34
C MET A 88 -5.10 4.76 -2.22
N LEU A 89 -5.75 3.76 -1.62
CA LEU A 89 -6.59 2.79 -2.35
C LEU A 89 -7.76 3.47 -3.07
N GLN A 90 -8.39 4.47 -2.46
CA GLN A 90 -9.45 5.26 -3.08
C GLN A 90 -8.98 5.98 -4.34
N LEU A 91 -7.74 6.50 -4.35
CA LEU A 91 -7.14 7.10 -5.54
C LEU A 91 -6.95 6.06 -6.65
N VAL A 92 -6.46 4.86 -6.32
CA VAL A 92 -6.33 3.74 -7.27
C VAL A 92 -7.68 3.38 -7.90
N ARG A 93 -8.73 3.25 -7.08
CA ARG A 93 -10.09 2.90 -7.53
C ARG A 93 -10.69 3.96 -8.46
N GLY A 94 -10.24 5.20 -8.36
CA GLY A 94 -10.64 6.29 -9.26
C GLY A 94 -10.08 6.19 -10.69
N ILE A 95 -9.04 5.37 -10.92
CA ILE A 95 -8.39 5.22 -12.23
C ILE A 95 -9.16 4.20 -13.07
N ARG A 96 -9.61 4.58 -14.27
CA ARG A 96 -10.47 3.76 -15.15
C ARG A 96 -9.70 2.96 -16.19
N GLY A 97 -8.59 3.50 -16.71
CA GLY A 97 -7.76 2.82 -17.70
C GLY A 97 -7.11 1.57 -17.13
N ARG A 98 -7.20 0.42 -17.82
CA ARG A 98 -6.67 -0.86 -17.33
C ARG A 98 -5.17 -0.81 -17.06
N ALA A 99 -4.37 -0.32 -18.02
CA ALA A 99 -2.92 -0.22 -17.87
C ALA A 99 -2.54 0.73 -16.72
N ALA A 100 -3.14 1.92 -16.67
CA ALA A 100 -2.92 2.89 -15.59
C ALA A 100 -3.31 2.34 -14.21
N ARG A 101 -4.40 1.56 -14.13
CA ARG A 101 -4.83 0.90 -12.89
C ARG A 101 -3.82 -0.16 -12.45
N MET A 102 -3.32 -0.99 -13.35
CA MET A 102 -2.29 -1.98 -13.02
C MET A 102 -1.01 -1.32 -12.47
N VAL A 103 -0.58 -0.21 -13.09
CA VAL A 103 0.54 0.59 -12.58
C VAL A 103 0.23 1.14 -11.18
N ALA A 104 -0.97 1.68 -10.98
CA ALA A 104 -1.39 2.24 -9.70
C ALA A 104 -1.48 1.18 -8.58
N GLU A 105 -1.95 -0.03 -8.90
CA GLU A 105 -1.98 -1.16 -7.94
C GLU A 105 -0.56 -1.57 -7.52
N SER A 106 0.38 -1.66 -8.46
CA SER A 106 1.80 -1.88 -8.15
C SER A 106 2.36 -0.76 -7.26
N LEU A 107 2.08 0.49 -7.62
CA LEU A 107 2.52 1.66 -6.84
C LEU A 107 1.93 1.68 -5.43
N LEU A 108 0.70 1.21 -5.24
CA LEU A 108 0.08 1.14 -3.93
C LEU A 108 0.82 0.15 -3.04
N LEU A 109 1.09 -1.06 -3.53
CA LEU A 109 1.85 -2.05 -2.78
C LEU A 109 3.28 -1.57 -2.47
N HIS A 110 3.92 -0.89 -3.42
CA HIS A 110 5.23 -0.25 -3.23
C HIS A 110 5.19 0.80 -2.12
N SER A 111 4.21 1.68 -2.14
CA SER A 111 4.04 2.73 -1.13
C SER A 111 3.77 2.16 0.27
N ILE A 112 2.96 1.09 0.36
CA ILE A 112 2.72 0.35 1.61
C ILE A 112 4.03 -0.26 2.11
N SER A 113 4.82 -0.85 1.21
CA SER A 113 6.12 -1.45 1.56
C SER A 113 7.08 -0.39 2.10
N ILE A 114 7.21 0.75 1.43
CA ILE A 114 8.07 1.86 1.88
C ILE A 114 7.61 2.38 3.24
N SER A 115 6.30 2.53 3.47
CA SER A 115 5.75 2.91 4.78
C SER A 115 6.25 1.98 5.89
N LEU A 116 6.13 0.67 5.71
CA LEU A 116 6.53 -0.32 6.72
C LEU A 116 8.05 -0.35 6.94
N PHE A 117 8.84 -0.27 5.87
CA PHE A 117 10.30 -0.23 5.98
C PHE A 117 10.78 1.06 6.64
N ALA A 118 10.19 2.20 6.31
CA ALA A 118 10.56 3.49 6.89
C ALA A 118 10.22 3.54 8.40
N GLU A 119 9.08 2.96 8.80
CA GLU A 119 8.72 2.77 10.22
C GLU A 119 9.68 1.86 10.99
N GLU A 120 10.24 0.85 10.31
CA GLU A 120 11.25 -0.04 10.88
C GLU A 120 12.56 0.69 11.08
N LEU A 121 13.03 1.40 10.06
CA LEU A 121 14.27 2.18 10.13
C LEU A 121 14.20 3.27 11.20
N ALA A 122 13.04 3.90 11.35
CA ALA A 122 12.81 4.92 12.38
C ALA A 122 12.91 4.37 13.82
N ARG A 123 12.89 3.05 14.04
CA ARG A 123 13.10 2.47 15.39
C ARG A 123 14.46 2.82 15.98
N ALA A 124 15.47 3.01 15.13
CA ALA A 124 16.81 3.41 15.54
C ALA A 124 16.95 4.94 15.73
N SER A 125 15.89 5.71 15.49
CA SER A 125 15.90 7.18 15.52
C SER A 125 14.85 7.70 16.53
N PRO A 126 15.21 7.81 17.83
CA PRO A 126 14.27 8.18 18.89
C PRO A 126 13.60 9.55 18.70
N ASP A 127 14.27 10.46 17.97
CA ASP A 127 13.78 11.82 17.71
C ASP A 127 12.75 11.90 16.57
N LEU A 128 12.50 10.79 15.86
CA LEU A 128 11.56 10.73 14.75
C LEU A 128 10.30 9.97 15.14
N ASP A 129 9.14 10.56 14.82
CA ASP A 129 7.87 9.86 14.98
C ASP A 129 7.71 8.79 13.89
N ARG A 130 7.69 7.52 14.31
CA ARG A 130 7.61 6.37 13.40
C ARG A 130 6.40 6.45 12.49
N GLY A 131 5.21 6.77 13.03
CA GLY A 131 3.96 6.80 12.26
C GLY A 131 3.94 7.92 11.22
N ARG A 132 4.59 9.05 11.52
CA ARG A 132 4.79 10.16 10.59
C ARG A 132 5.74 9.75 9.46
N VAL A 133 6.87 9.12 9.77
CA VAL A 133 7.81 8.60 8.76
C VAL A 133 7.12 7.56 7.87
N GLY A 134 6.33 6.66 8.44
CA GLY A 134 5.49 5.72 7.69
C GLY A 134 4.52 6.42 6.75
N THR A 135 3.78 7.43 7.27
CA THR A 135 2.87 8.23 6.43
C THR A 135 3.63 8.90 5.27
N LEU A 136 4.80 9.47 5.54
CA LEU A 136 5.62 10.09 4.50
C LEU A 136 6.00 9.07 3.43
N GLY A 137 6.46 7.89 3.84
CA GLY A 137 6.74 6.76 2.95
C GLY A 137 5.52 6.29 2.16
N LEU A 138 4.32 6.35 2.71
CA LEU A 138 3.09 6.00 2.00
C LEU A 138 2.66 7.09 1.01
N PHE A 139 2.76 8.37 1.40
CA PHE A 139 2.20 9.49 0.63
C PHE A 139 3.17 10.11 -0.36
N HIS A 140 4.48 9.81 -0.32
CA HIS A 140 5.45 10.38 -1.26
C HIS A 140 5.17 10.02 -2.73
N GLU A 141 4.47 8.91 -3.00
CA GLU A 141 4.00 8.51 -4.34
C GLU A 141 2.57 8.98 -4.65
N MET A 142 1.82 9.53 -3.69
CA MET A 142 0.46 10.04 -3.89
C MET A 142 0.31 10.96 -5.14
N PRO A 143 1.29 11.84 -5.47
CA PRO A 143 1.22 12.64 -6.69
C PRO A 143 1.13 11.82 -7.98
N THR A 144 1.79 10.66 -8.03
CA THR A 144 1.78 9.78 -9.19
C THR A 144 0.37 9.21 -9.43
N PHE A 145 -0.38 8.88 -8.37
CA PHE A 145 -1.77 8.43 -8.48
C PHE A 145 -2.68 9.53 -9.03
N HIS A 146 -2.45 10.78 -8.62
CA HIS A 146 -3.17 11.93 -9.19
C HIS A 146 -2.92 12.03 -10.70
N LEU A 147 -1.66 11.92 -11.13
CA LEU A 147 -1.31 11.98 -12.55
C LEU A 147 -1.96 10.82 -13.32
N LEU A 148 -1.91 9.61 -12.79
CA LEU A 148 -2.59 8.45 -13.38
C LEU A 148 -4.11 8.61 -13.45
N ALA A 149 -4.74 9.31 -12.50
CA ALA A 149 -6.17 9.64 -12.59
C ALA A 149 -6.47 10.60 -13.75
N GLY A 150 -5.51 11.44 -14.15
CA GLY A 150 -5.58 12.27 -15.36
C GLY A 150 -5.74 11.47 -16.65
N SER A 151 -5.29 10.20 -16.68
CA SER A 151 -5.51 9.29 -17.82
C SER A 151 -6.99 9.06 -18.13
N ASN A 152 -7.89 9.28 -17.17
CA ASN A 152 -9.34 9.17 -17.39
C ASN A 152 -9.84 10.22 -18.40
N GLN A 153 -9.20 11.38 -18.47
CA GLN A 153 -9.58 12.50 -19.31
C GLN A 153 -8.70 12.59 -20.57
N ASN A 154 -7.43 12.21 -20.45
CA ASN A 154 -6.44 12.31 -21.53
C ASN A 154 -5.75 10.95 -21.78
N PRO A 155 -6.48 9.89 -22.19
CA PRO A 155 -5.94 8.53 -22.27
C PRO A 155 -4.71 8.41 -23.18
N ASP A 156 -4.67 9.16 -24.29
CA ASP A 156 -3.56 9.14 -25.25
C ASP A 156 -2.24 9.64 -24.64
N GLN A 157 -2.30 10.56 -23.67
CA GLN A 157 -1.12 11.09 -22.97
C GLN A 157 -0.50 10.07 -22.01
N PHE A 158 -1.25 9.06 -21.60
CA PHE A 158 -0.83 8.00 -20.68
C PHE A 158 -0.84 6.62 -21.37
N ALA A 159 -0.69 6.60 -22.70
CA ALA A 159 -0.77 5.39 -23.51
C ALA A 159 0.42 4.44 -23.31
N THR A 160 1.58 4.96 -22.86
CA THR A 160 2.81 4.19 -22.63
C THR A 160 3.39 4.46 -21.24
N LEU A 161 4.19 3.53 -20.74
CA LEU A 161 4.92 3.67 -19.48
C LEU A 161 5.90 4.85 -19.52
N GLU A 162 6.60 5.04 -20.64
CA GLU A 162 7.50 6.18 -20.86
C GLU A 162 6.74 7.52 -20.77
N ALA A 163 5.53 7.60 -21.33
CA ALA A 163 4.71 8.80 -21.25
C ALA A 163 4.22 9.06 -19.82
N ILE A 164 3.83 8.01 -19.08
CA ILE A 164 3.49 8.09 -17.65
C ILE A 164 4.68 8.63 -16.85
N ASP A 165 5.87 8.08 -17.05
CA ASP A 165 7.10 8.46 -16.33
C ASP A 165 7.52 9.91 -16.66
N ALA A 166 7.47 10.32 -17.92
CA ALA A 166 7.77 11.70 -18.33
C ALA A 166 6.82 12.72 -17.67
N VAL A 167 5.52 12.39 -17.57
CA VAL A 167 4.53 13.23 -16.88
C VAL A 167 4.77 13.23 -15.36
N ALA A 168 5.11 12.09 -14.77
CA ALA A 168 5.46 11.98 -13.36
C ALA A 168 6.68 12.86 -13.02
N LYS A 169 7.80 12.70 -13.73
CA LYS A 169 9.04 13.47 -13.50
C LYS A 169 8.82 14.98 -13.61
N SER A 170 8.01 15.43 -14.57
CA SER A 170 7.79 16.87 -14.79
C SER A 170 6.82 17.53 -13.80
N ARG A 171 5.91 16.77 -13.18
CA ARG A 171 4.80 17.33 -12.37
C ARG A 171 4.76 16.90 -10.92
N ARG A 172 5.52 15.87 -10.52
CA ARG A 172 5.42 15.23 -9.19
C ARG A 172 5.59 16.20 -8.03
N LEU A 173 6.65 17.03 -8.03
CA LEU A 173 6.95 17.90 -6.89
C LEU A 173 5.85 18.95 -6.66
N ARG A 174 5.44 19.66 -7.71
CA ARG A 174 4.36 20.66 -7.62
C ARG A 174 3.03 20.01 -7.24
N SER A 175 2.73 18.83 -7.80
CA SER A 175 1.54 18.08 -7.45
C SER A 175 1.56 17.70 -5.97
N HIS A 176 2.68 17.17 -5.46
CA HIS A 176 2.85 16.84 -4.03
C HIS A 176 2.50 17.97 -3.10
N GLU A 177 3.09 19.15 -3.32
CA GLU A 177 2.85 20.31 -2.47
C GLU A 177 1.36 20.70 -2.47
N MET A 178 0.74 20.79 -3.66
CA MET A 178 -0.68 21.13 -3.80
C MET A 178 -1.59 20.10 -3.12
N LEU A 179 -1.31 18.80 -3.32
CA LEU A 179 -2.05 17.69 -2.72
C LEU A 179 -2.03 17.76 -1.19
N MET A 180 -0.83 17.91 -0.63
CA MET A 180 -0.66 17.92 0.82
C MET A 180 -1.32 19.15 1.45
N GLN A 181 -1.29 20.31 0.79
CA GLN A 181 -2.02 21.50 1.26
C GLN A 181 -3.54 21.28 1.24
N ASP A 182 -4.08 20.77 0.13
CA ASP A 182 -5.52 20.54 -0.03
C ASP A 182 -6.07 19.45 0.91
N LEU A 183 -5.25 18.48 1.28
CA LEU A 183 -5.57 17.44 2.26
C LEU A 183 -5.38 17.86 3.72
N GLY A 184 -4.94 19.11 3.97
CA GLY A 184 -4.69 19.60 5.33
C GLY A 184 -3.45 18.98 6.00
N LEU A 185 -2.46 18.59 5.19
CA LEU A 185 -1.22 17.93 5.59
C LEU A 185 0.03 18.77 5.21
N PRO A 186 0.09 20.09 5.48
CA PRO A 186 1.19 20.94 5.00
C PRO A 186 2.57 20.51 5.53
N SER A 187 2.62 19.85 6.70
CA SER A 187 3.87 19.32 7.25
C SER A 187 4.42 18.11 6.50
N LEU A 188 3.62 17.46 5.63
CA LEU A 188 4.08 16.41 4.73
C LEU A 188 4.43 16.96 3.34
N ALA A 189 4.05 18.20 3.02
CA ALA A 189 4.46 18.88 1.79
C ALA A 189 5.97 19.15 1.76
N VAL A 190 6.52 19.52 2.92
CA VAL A 190 7.95 19.81 3.12
C VAL A 190 8.45 18.97 4.31
N PRO A 191 8.77 17.69 4.10
CA PRO A 191 9.26 16.82 5.17
C PRO A 191 10.64 17.26 5.65
N ARG A 192 11.01 16.85 6.86
CA ARG A 192 12.38 17.06 7.35
C ARG A 192 13.36 16.21 6.55
N ILE A 193 14.61 16.66 6.46
CA ILE A 193 15.67 15.96 5.71
C ILE A 193 15.93 14.58 6.30
N ASP A 194 15.93 14.46 7.63
CA ASP A 194 16.14 13.18 8.34
C ASP A 194 14.98 12.20 8.15
N GLU A 195 13.73 12.68 8.12
CA GLU A 195 12.55 11.88 7.77
C GLU A 195 12.65 11.34 6.33
N MET A 196 12.98 12.22 5.38
CA MET A 196 13.07 11.84 3.97
C MET A 196 14.24 10.88 3.71
N ALA A 197 15.36 11.04 4.42
CA ALA A 197 16.48 10.10 4.33
C ALA A 197 16.08 8.68 4.72
N LEU A 198 15.18 8.49 5.69
CA LEU A 198 14.66 7.16 6.03
C LEU A 198 13.72 6.61 4.94
N VAL A 199 12.93 7.47 4.31
CA VAL A 199 12.07 7.07 3.18
C VAL A 199 12.91 6.66 1.97
N ASP A 200 13.98 7.40 1.66
CA ASP A 200 14.90 7.06 0.56
C ASP A 200 15.60 5.71 0.81
N ARG A 201 16.03 5.46 2.06
CA ARG A 201 16.59 4.17 2.47
C ARG A 201 15.56 3.03 2.37
N ALA A 202 14.33 3.26 2.82
CA ALA A 202 13.25 2.30 2.69
C ALA A 202 12.96 1.99 1.22
N HIS A 203 12.94 3.00 0.36
CA HIS A 203 12.79 2.83 -1.08
C HIS A 203 13.91 1.94 -1.64
N ALA A 204 15.16 2.18 -1.27
CA ALA A 204 16.30 1.36 -1.70
C ALA A 204 16.13 -0.12 -1.32
N TYR A 205 15.68 -0.43 -0.09
CA TYR A 205 15.35 -1.81 0.30
C TYR A 205 14.24 -2.42 -0.55
N VAL A 206 13.17 -1.68 -0.79
CA VAL A 206 11.99 -2.17 -1.51
C VAL A 206 12.29 -2.39 -3.00
N THR A 207 13.16 -1.59 -3.61
CA THR A 207 13.52 -1.75 -5.03
C THR A 207 14.76 -2.61 -5.27
N HIS A 208 15.48 -3.03 -4.23
CA HIS A 208 16.68 -3.83 -4.41
C HIS A 208 16.33 -5.19 -5.06
N PRO A 209 17.05 -5.64 -6.11
CA PRO A 209 16.78 -6.93 -6.76
C PRO A 209 16.90 -8.13 -5.81
N ASN A 210 17.73 -8.00 -4.77
CA ASN A 210 17.89 -8.99 -3.72
C ASN A 210 18.04 -8.31 -2.35
N PRO A 211 16.94 -7.88 -1.70
CA PRO A 211 17.00 -7.07 -0.47
C PRO A 211 17.72 -7.77 0.68
N LEU A 212 17.71 -9.11 0.70
CA LEU A 212 18.38 -9.93 1.71
C LEU A 212 19.90 -9.88 1.62
N SER A 213 20.45 -9.46 0.48
CA SER A 213 21.90 -9.34 0.26
C SER A 213 22.38 -7.89 0.25
N MET A 214 21.51 -6.92 0.56
CA MET A 214 21.86 -5.51 0.60
C MET A 214 22.85 -5.24 1.74
N HIS A 215 24.01 -4.66 1.41
CA HIS A 215 25.03 -4.38 2.42
C HIS A 215 24.59 -3.18 3.29
N PRO A 216 24.91 -3.16 4.60
CA PRO A 216 24.57 -2.03 5.49
C PRO A 216 25.03 -0.65 4.95
N ASP A 217 26.18 -0.62 4.27
CA ASP A 217 26.72 0.59 3.62
C ASP A 217 25.94 1.02 2.36
N GLU A 218 25.33 0.08 1.63
CA GLU A 218 24.44 0.37 0.49
C GLU A 218 23.11 0.97 0.96
N ALA A 219 22.71 0.67 2.20
CA ALA A 219 21.53 1.20 2.87
C ALA A 219 21.82 2.43 3.75
N GLY A 220 23.08 2.91 3.81
CA GLY A 220 23.47 4.13 4.52
C GLY A 220 23.61 4.04 6.05
N ASP A 221 23.79 2.86 6.65
CA ASP A 221 23.95 2.70 8.13
C ASP A 221 24.56 1.34 8.54
N ARG A 222 25.34 1.31 9.63
CA ARG A 222 26.02 0.11 10.16
C ARG A 222 25.10 -0.93 10.79
N SER A 223 23.83 -0.60 11.11
CA SER A 223 22.90 -1.56 11.75
C SER A 223 21.96 -2.31 10.80
N GLY A 224 21.71 -1.80 9.58
CA GLY A 224 20.83 -2.44 8.59
C GLY A 224 19.44 -2.88 9.10
N ILE A 225 18.66 -3.56 8.27
CA ILE A 225 17.48 -4.34 8.68
C ILE A 225 17.88 -5.82 8.59
N SER A 226 17.61 -6.62 9.62
CA SER A 226 17.98 -8.04 9.58
C SER A 226 17.21 -8.77 8.46
N PRO A 227 17.79 -9.82 7.85
CA PRO A 227 17.11 -10.58 6.79
C PRO A 227 15.72 -11.09 7.20
N GLU A 228 15.56 -11.53 8.45
CA GLU A 228 14.27 -12.01 8.97
C GLU A 228 13.24 -10.87 9.03
N ARG A 229 13.67 -9.66 9.41
CA ARG A 229 12.81 -8.48 9.44
C ARG A 229 12.44 -8.03 8.03
N ILE A 230 13.34 -8.10 7.07
CA ILE A 230 13.05 -7.81 5.65
C ILE A 230 11.94 -8.73 5.14
N VAL A 231 12.06 -10.04 5.35
CA VAL A 231 11.03 -11.02 4.96
C VAL A 231 9.69 -10.71 5.64
N MET A 232 9.72 -10.40 6.94
CA MET A 232 8.50 -10.05 7.69
C MET A 232 7.81 -8.79 7.16
N LEU A 233 8.58 -7.74 6.83
CA LEU A 233 8.05 -6.49 6.31
C LEU A 233 7.45 -6.66 4.91
N GLN A 234 8.09 -7.45 4.06
CA GLN A 234 7.57 -7.82 2.74
C GLN A 234 6.25 -8.58 2.86
N ALA A 235 6.22 -9.65 3.66
CA ALA A 235 4.98 -10.40 3.92
C ALA A 235 3.89 -9.51 4.53
N GLY A 236 4.26 -8.58 5.42
CA GLY A 236 3.37 -7.60 6.02
C GLY A 236 2.75 -6.65 4.98
N ALA A 237 3.54 -6.17 4.02
CA ALA A 237 3.03 -5.31 2.94
C ALA A 237 2.04 -6.03 2.04
N GLU A 238 2.31 -7.29 1.66
CA GLU A 238 1.36 -8.12 0.90
C GLU A 238 0.06 -8.36 1.69
N ALA A 239 0.18 -8.73 2.96
CA ALA A 239 -0.97 -8.97 3.82
C ALA A 239 -1.81 -7.71 4.01
N ALA A 240 -1.18 -6.55 4.19
CA ALA A 240 -1.86 -5.26 4.26
C ALA A 240 -2.58 -4.95 2.95
N TYR A 241 -1.90 -5.07 1.80
CA TYR A 241 -2.51 -4.85 0.49
C TYR A 241 -3.72 -5.75 0.26
N VAL A 242 -3.58 -7.06 0.52
CA VAL A 242 -4.69 -8.03 0.43
C VAL A 242 -5.82 -7.63 1.36
N THR A 243 -5.54 -7.29 2.62
CA THR A 243 -6.55 -6.86 3.58
C THR A 243 -7.33 -5.63 3.10
N LEU A 244 -6.67 -4.70 2.40
CA LEU A 244 -7.31 -3.48 1.90
C LEU A 244 -8.14 -3.74 0.63
N VAL A 245 -7.60 -4.54 -0.30
CA VAL A 245 -8.18 -4.77 -1.63
C VAL A 245 -9.25 -5.86 -1.61
N GLU A 246 -9.02 -6.93 -0.86
CA GLU A 246 -9.95 -8.04 -0.68
C GLU A 246 -10.87 -7.76 0.53
N GLY A 247 -12.02 -7.13 0.25
CA GLY A 247 -13.23 -7.21 1.09
C GLY A 247 -14.17 -8.28 0.53
N PRO A 248 -15.20 -8.75 1.28
CA PRO A 248 -16.00 -9.92 0.89
C PRO A 248 -16.64 -9.72 -0.49
N ILE A 249 -16.77 -10.83 -1.24
CA ILE A 249 -17.71 -10.93 -2.35
C ILE A 249 -19.05 -10.38 -1.85
N PRO A 250 -19.66 -9.35 -2.47
CA PRO A 250 -21.05 -9.05 -2.21
C PRO A 250 -21.84 -10.33 -2.42
N HIS A 251 -22.66 -10.72 -1.44
CA HIS A 251 -23.61 -11.81 -1.58
C HIS A 251 -24.52 -11.55 -2.80
N GLU A 252 -24.11 -11.98 -4.00
CA GLU A 252 -25.04 -12.44 -5.01
C GLU A 252 -25.45 -13.85 -4.58
N VAL A 253 -26.58 -13.90 -3.86
CA VAL A 253 -27.64 -14.90 -4.04
C VAL A 253 -27.09 -16.30 -4.38
N SER A 254 -26.73 -17.13 -3.41
CA SER A 254 -27.61 -18.10 -2.75
C SER A 254 -28.59 -18.92 -3.63
N GLU A 255 -28.64 -18.79 -4.96
CA GLU A 255 -29.57 -19.57 -5.80
C GLU A 255 -28.94 -20.29 -7.00
N ALA A 256 -27.68 -20.03 -7.38
CA ALA A 256 -27.06 -20.74 -8.51
C ALA A 256 -26.40 -22.10 -8.13
N ALA A 257 -26.32 -22.43 -6.84
CA ALA A 257 -25.71 -23.68 -6.35
C ALA A 257 -26.72 -24.84 -6.22
N ALA A 258 -27.92 -24.74 -6.82
CA ALA A 258 -28.92 -25.82 -6.80
C ALA A 258 -29.02 -26.62 -8.12
N GLU A 259 -28.35 -26.21 -9.21
CA GLU A 259 -28.48 -26.90 -10.51
C GLU A 259 -27.16 -27.06 -11.26
N SER A 260 -26.24 -27.86 -10.72
CA SER A 260 -25.32 -28.66 -11.55
C SER A 260 -24.54 -29.61 -10.65
N GLY A 261 -24.81 -30.92 -10.78
CA GLY A 261 -24.25 -31.98 -9.94
C GLY A 261 -22.72 -32.16 -10.04
N PRO A 262 -22.15 -33.07 -9.24
CA PRO A 262 -20.71 -33.20 -9.11
C PRO A 262 -20.08 -33.78 -10.38
N VAL A 263 -19.06 -33.10 -10.90
CA VAL A 263 -18.16 -33.63 -11.95
C VAL A 263 -17.09 -34.50 -11.27
N PRO A 264 -16.88 -35.76 -11.69
CA PRO A 264 -15.98 -36.69 -11.02
C PRO A 264 -14.49 -36.43 -11.35
N ILE A 265 -13.63 -36.55 -10.35
CA ILE A 265 -12.17 -36.50 -10.49
C ILE A 265 -11.67 -37.91 -10.84
N ALA A 266 -11.06 -38.09 -12.01
CA ALA A 266 -10.38 -39.32 -12.38
C ALA A 266 -8.88 -39.21 -12.04
N TYR A 267 -8.42 -40.04 -11.10
CA TYR A 267 -7.01 -40.35 -10.90
C TYR A 267 -6.62 -41.49 -11.84
N ALA A 268 -5.56 -41.34 -12.63
CA ALA A 268 -4.91 -42.45 -13.31
C ALA A 268 -3.71 -42.93 -12.45
N PRO A 269 -3.56 -44.26 -12.21
CA PRO A 269 -2.44 -44.82 -11.49
C PRO A 269 -1.33 -45.29 -12.43
N GLY A 270 -0.08 -45.03 -12.04
CA GLY A 270 1.12 -45.67 -12.61
C GLY A 270 1.96 -44.73 -13.45
N ASP A 271 3.04 -44.21 -12.87
CA ASP A 271 4.38 -44.57 -13.31
C ASP A 271 5.39 -44.24 -12.20
N GLN A 272 6.16 -45.25 -11.82
CA GLN A 272 7.30 -45.14 -10.92
C GLN A 272 8.45 -44.50 -11.69
N ILE A 273 9.06 -43.45 -11.13
CA ILE A 273 10.38 -42.99 -11.54
C ILE A 273 11.26 -42.90 -10.30
N GLU A 274 12.48 -43.38 -10.51
CA GLU A 274 13.52 -43.79 -9.59
C GLU A 274 14.08 -42.65 -8.73
N ALA A 275 14.66 -43.05 -7.60
CA ALA A 275 15.39 -42.17 -6.71
C ALA A 275 16.72 -41.75 -7.35
N GLU A 276 16.83 -40.49 -7.75
CA GLU A 276 18.09 -39.86 -8.08
C GLU A 276 18.30 -38.65 -7.16
N SER A 277 19.36 -38.75 -6.36
CA SER A 277 19.80 -37.76 -5.38
C SER A 277 20.60 -36.66 -6.07
N ASP A 278 20.00 -35.49 -6.25
CA ASP A 278 20.69 -34.20 -6.15
C ASP A 278 19.61 -33.14 -5.94
N ASP A 279 19.64 -32.42 -4.81
CA ASP A 279 18.62 -31.44 -4.42
C ASP A 279 19.04 -30.02 -4.85
N PRO A 280 18.57 -29.48 -5.99
CA PRO A 280 18.38 -28.06 -6.11
C PRO A 280 16.97 -27.77 -5.60
N ARG A 281 16.89 -27.35 -4.32
CA ARG A 281 15.67 -26.80 -3.73
C ARG A 281 14.98 -25.91 -4.78
N PRO A 282 13.70 -26.15 -5.14
CA PRO A 282 13.02 -25.32 -6.11
C PRO A 282 13.06 -23.87 -5.62
N PRO A 283 13.37 -22.89 -6.49
CA PRO A 283 13.39 -21.49 -6.08
C PRO A 283 12.03 -21.13 -5.46
N PRO A 284 12.00 -20.34 -4.37
CA PRO A 284 10.76 -19.98 -3.71
C PRO A 284 9.80 -19.38 -4.74
N ARG A 285 8.53 -19.84 -4.74
CA ARG A 285 7.49 -19.29 -5.62
C ARG A 285 7.48 -17.77 -5.46
N LYS A 286 7.79 -17.05 -6.54
CA LYS A 286 7.85 -15.58 -6.55
C LYS A 286 6.51 -15.02 -6.04
N GLY A 287 6.55 -14.30 -4.92
CA GLY A 287 5.39 -13.68 -4.27
C GLY A 287 4.73 -12.59 -5.12
N LEU A 288 3.61 -12.04 -4.64
CA LEU A 288 2.89 -10.95 -5.32
C LEU A 288 3.76 -9.69 -5.41
N LEU A 289 4.52 -9.39 -4.35
CA LEU A 289 5.52 -8.32 -4.30
C LEU A 289 6.55 -8.49 -5.39
N HIS A 290 7.15 -9.67 -5.54
CA HIS A 290 8.20 -9.86 -6.54
C HIS A 290 7.67 -9.63 -7.97
N ARG A 291 6.43 -10.04 -8.27
CA ARG A 291 5.81 -9.79 -9.58
C ARG A 291 5.52 -8.30 -9.83
N LEU A 292 5.02 -7.59 -8.81
CA LEU A 292 4.70 -6.17 -8.92
C LEU A 292 5.97 -5.29 -8.86
N GLN A 293 6.98 -5.69 -8.08
CA GLN A 293 8.31 -5.05 -8.05
C GLN A 293 9.03 -5.21 -9.37
N SER A 294 9.01 -6.39 -10.02
CA SER A 294 9.57 -6.53 -11.38
C SER A 294 8.89 -5.57 -12.35
N LEU A 295 7.56 -5.42 -12.26
CA LEU A 295 6.82 -4.44 -13.08
C LEU A 295 7.30 -3.01 -12.81
N LEU A 296 7.52 -2.63 -11.54
CA LEU A 296 8.00 -1.29 -11.18
C LEU A 296 9.46 -1.04 -11.53
N VAL A 297 10.33 -2.03 -11.42
CA VAL A 297 11.73 -1.97 -11.87
C VAL A 297 11.77 -1.79 -13.39
N ASP A 298 10.97 -2.55 -14.14
CA ASP A 298 10.84 -2.36 -15.59
C ASP A 298 10.27 -0.96 -15.93
N ILE A 299 9.39 -0.39 -15.08
CA ILE A 299 8.78 0.94 -15.27
C ILE A 299 9.75 2.10 -14.91
N PHE A 300 10.57 1.94 -13.87
CA PHE A 300 11.36 3.05 -13.29
C PHE A 300 12.88 2.93 -13.51
N THR A 301 13.38 1.78 -13.96
CA THR A 301 14.81 1.53 -14.21
C THR A 301 15.12 1.04 -15.63
N GLY A 302 14.12 0.99 -16.52
CA GLY A 302 14.33 0.63 -17.91
C GLY A 302 15.15 1.67 -18.67
N ASP A 303 16.33 1.24 -19.15
CA ASP A 303 17.03 1.78 -20.32
C ASP A 303 16.21 1.63 -21.60
#